data_AF-A0A532VDU1-F1
#
_entry.id   AF-A0A532VDU1-F1
#
_cell.length_a   1.000
_cell.length_b   1.000
_cell.length_c   1.000
_cell.angle_alpha   90.00
_cell.angle_beta   90.00
_cell.angle_gamma   90.00
#
_symmetry.space_group_name_H-M   'P 1'
#
loop_
_entity.id
_entity.type
_entity.pdbx_description
1 polymer ?
#
loop_
_entity_poly.entity_id
_entity_poly.type
_entity_poly.pdbx_seq_one_letter_code
_entity_poly.pdbx_strand_id
1 'polypeptide(L)' 'MHLKSIVKCPQCDFEKEETMPTDTCQIFYQCPNCKAPLGPKQGDCCIFCSYGSVKCPAKQKEDC' A
#
# COMPACT_ATOMS: atom_id res chain seq x y z
N MET A 1 3.54 -18.47 3.97
CA MET A 1 3.82 -17.17 3.33
C MET A 1 3.11 -16.08 4.12
N HIS A 2 3.81 -15.09 4.65
CA HIS A 2 3.21 -13.94 5.31
C HIS A 2 3.45 -12.71 4.42
N LEU A 3 2.41 -12.24 3.75
CA LEU A 3 2.44 -11.02 2.94
C LEU A 3 1.75 -9.87 3.69
N LYS A 4 2.02 -9.73 4.99
CA LYS A 4 1.43 -8.67 5.81
C LYS A 4 2.17 -7.36 5.57
N SER A 5 1.46 -6.29 5.25
CA SER A 5 2.00 -4.95 5.11
C SER A 5 1.14 -3.97 5.88
N ILE A 6 1.80 -3.10 6.64
CA ILE A 6 1.14 -2.04 7.38
C ILE A 6 0.92 -0.87 6.42
N VAL A 7 -0.32 -0.58 6.09
CA VAL A 7 -0.74 0.58 5.29
C VAL A 7 -0.98 1.74 6.24
N LYS A 8 -0.22 2.81 6.09
CA LYS A 8 -0.41 4.04 6.86
C LYS A 8 -1.20 5.07 6.07
N CYS A 9 -2.34 5.48 6.61
CA CYS A 9 -3.18 6.50 6.00
C CYS A 9 -2.59 7.91 6.23
N PRO A 10 -2.26 8.68 5.19
CA PRO A 10 -1.75 10.06 5.32
C PRO A 10 -2.81 11.09 5.75
N GLN A 11 -4.09 10.72 5.82
CA GLN A 11 -5.17 11.63 6.21
C GLN A 11 -5.46 11.62 7.71
N CYS A 12 -5.17 10.51 8.40
CA CYS A 12 -5.47 10.34 9.82
C CYS A 12 -4.35 9.64 10.60
N ASP A 13 -3.19 9.44 9.96
CA ASP A 13 -2.03 8.69 10.46
C ASP A 13 -2.34 7.25 10.93
N PHE A 14 -3.50 6.72 10.57
CA PHE A 14 -3.93 5.39 10.98
C PHE A 14 -3.17 4.31 10.24
N GLU A 15 -2.62 3.37 10.99
CA GLU A 15 -1.89 2.23 10.50
C GLU A 15 -2.77 0.99 10.54
N LYS A 16 -2.87 0.27 9.42
CA LYS A 16 -3.59 -0.99 9.36
C LYS A 16 -2.74 -2.07 8.73
N GLU A 17 -2.61 -3.20 9.43
CA GLU A 17 -2.05 -4.41 8.87
C GLU A 17 -3.05 -5.02 7.87
N GLU A 18 -2.65 -5.06 6.60
CA GLU A 18 -3.39 -5.71 5.52
C GLU A 18 -2.52 -6.78 4.89
N THR A 19 -3.14 -7.87 4.42
CA THR A 19 -2.41 -8.92 3.72
C THR A 19 -2.35 -8.56 2.24
N MET A 20 -1.18 -8.17 1.75
CA MET A 20 -0.90 -7.86 0.35
C MET A 20 -1.09 -9.14 -0.48
N PRO A 21 -2.11 -9.23 -1.35
CA PRO A 21 -2.18 -10.32 -2.30
C PRO A 21 -1.09 -10.11 -3.36
N THR A 22 -0.16 -11.07 -3.51
CA THR A 22 0.85 -11.03 -4.60
C THR A 22 0.24 -11.14 -5.99
N ASP A 23 -1.04 -11.53 -6.08
CA ASP A 23 -1.74 -11.84 -7.32
C ASP A 23 -2.54 -10.63 -7.86
N THR A 24 -2.80 -9.59 -7.05
CA THR A 24 -3.66 -8.47 -7.47
C THR A 24 -3.17 -7.12 -6.92
N CYS A 25 -2.95 -6.14 -7.81
CA CYS A 25 -2.63 -4.77 -7.40
C CYS A 25 -3.89 -4.07 -6.83
N GLN A 26 -3.91 -3.85 -5.51
CA GLN A 26 -4.96 -3.06 -4.84
C GLN A 26 -4.71 -1.57 -5.10
N ILE A 27 -5.49 -1.00 -6.02
CA ILE A 27 -5.46 0.43 -6.39
C ILE A 27 -6.46 1.28 -5.61
N PHE A 28 -7.38 0.65 -4.86
CA PHE A 28 -8.39 1.35 -4.10
C PHE A 28 -8.40 0.81 -2.68
N TYR A 29 -7.99 1.65 -1.73
CA TYR A 29 -8.00 1.31 -0.32
C TYR A 29 -8.86 2.29 0.45
N GLN A 30 -9.91 1.79 1.09
CA GLN A 30 -10.71 2.61 1.98
C GLN A 30 -10.18 2.48 3.40
N CYS A 31 -9.68 3.58 3.96
CA CYS A 31 -9.22 3.56 5.35
C CYS A 31 -10.41 3.24 6.27
N PRO A 32 -10.34 2.24 7.17
CA PRO A 32 -11.46 1.93 8.05
C PRO A 32 -11.69 2.99 9.14
N ASN A 33 -10.67 3.80 9.45
CA ASN A 33 -10.76 4.84 10.46
C ASN A 33 -11.48 6.09 9.92
N CYS A 34 -10.97 6.69 8.84
CA CYS A 34 -11.55 7.92 8.27
C CYS A 34 -12.50 7.67 7.09
N LYS A 35 -12.65 6.42 6.63
CA LYS A 35 -13.43 6.03 5.43
C LYS A 35 -13.00 6.75 4.14
N ALA A 36 -11.85 7.43 4.17
CA ALA A 36 -11.31 8.12 3.02
C ALA A 36 -10.80 7.11 1.98
N PRO A 37 -11.16 7.29 0.70
CA PRO A 37 -10.58 6.51 -0.38
C PRO A 37 -9.14 6.95 -0.63
N LEU A 38 -8.23 5.98 -0.63
CA LEU A 38 -6.81 6.15 -0.92
C LEU A 38 -6.49 5.43 -2.22
N GLY A 39 -6.02 6.21 -3.20
CA GLY A 39 -5.47 5.70 -4.44
C GLY A 39 -3.94 5.70 -4.41
N PRO A 40 -3.27 4.80 -5.16
CA PRO A 40 -1.83 4.81 -5.33
C PRO A 40 -1.37 6.13 -5.94
N LYS A 41 -0.13 6.54 -5.65
CA LYS A 41 0.47 7.71 -6.29
C LYS A 41 0.81 7.38 -7.74
N GLN A 42 0.87 8.43 -8.58
CA GLN A 42 1.29 8.30 -9.98
C GLN A 42 2.71 7.70 -10.02
N GLY A 43 2.84 6.47 -10.54
CA GLY A 43 4.11 5.72 -10.55
C GLY A 43 4.21 4.57 -9.53
N ASP A 44 3.15 4.20 -8.82
CA ASP A 44 3.07 3.01 -7.96
C ASP A 44 2.01 2.01 -8.45
N CYS A 45 2.30 0.70 -8.42
CA CYS A 45 1.29 -0.33 -8.79
C CYS A 45 0.22 -0.51 -7.70
N CYS A 46 0.56 -0.31 -6.43
CA CYS A 46 -0.33 -0.60 -5.30
C CYS A 46 -0.33 0.53 -4.27
N ILE A 47 -1.43 0.66 -3.53
CA ILE A 47 -1.50 1.46 -2.30
C ILE A 47 -0.42 1.04 -1.29
N PHE A 48 -0.06 -0.24 -1.26
CA PHE A 48 1.03 -0.77 -0.43
C PHE A 48 2.41 -0.23 -0.83
N CYS A 49 2.67 0.04 -2.11
CA CYS A 49 3.97 0.57 -2.53
C CYS A 49 4.10 2.08 -2.21
N SER A 50 2.99 2.83 -2.20
CA SER A 50 2.98 4.26 -1.83
C SER A 50 2.85 4.53 -0.32
N TYR A 51 2.03 3.75 0.38
CA TYR A 51 1.64 3.98 1.78
C TYR A 51 1.98 2.81 2.72
N GLY A 52 2.47 1.69 2.18
CA GLY A 52 2.89 0.54 2.97
C GLY A 52 4.27 0.75 3.57
N SER A 53 4.48 0.20 4.76
CA SER A 53 5.77 0.23 5.46
C SER A 53 6.85 -0.60 4.73
N VAL A 54 6.44 -1.67 4.04
CA VAL A 54 7.34 -2.50 3.22
C VAL A 54 7.20 -2.10 1.77
N LYS A 55 8.27 -1.58 1.17
CA LYS A 55 8.31 -1.28 -0.27
C LYS A 55 8.17 -2.58 -1.06
N CYS A 56 7.30 -2.57 -2.07
CA CYS A 56 7.14 -3.69 -2.99
C CYS A 56 8.49 -4.08 -3.61
N PRO A 57 8.86 -5.38 -3.67
CA PRO A 57 10.13 -5.83 -4.24
C PRO A 57 10.28 -5.44 -5.72
N ALA A 58 9.17 -5.15 -6.42
CA ALA A 58 9.19 -4.68 -7.81
C ALA A 58 9.78 -3.27 -8.00
N LYS A 59 9.74 -2.41 -6.98
CA LYS A 59 10.28 -1.03 -7.04
C LYS A 59 11.78 -0.93 -6.75
N GLN A 60 12.43 -2.02 -6.33
CA GLN A 60 13.89 -2.06 -6.15
C GLN A 60 14.65 -2.40 -7.44
N LYS A 61 13.97 -2.48 -8.59
CA LYS A 61 14.58 -2.74 -9.91
C LYS A 61 14.62 -1.50 -10.81
N GLU A 62 14.83 -0.33 -10.22
CA GLU A 62 15.30 0.86 -10.96
C GLU A 62 16.54 1.39 -10.25
N ASP A 63 17.64 0.63 -10.36
CA ASP A 63 18.99 1.18 -10.27
C ASP A 63 19.61 0.93 -11.66
N CYS A 64 19.92 2.02 -12.34
CA CYS A 64 20.36 2.11 -13.73
C CYS A 64 21.88 2.00 -13.81
#